data_AF-A0A4Q9HC11-F1
#
_entry.id   AF-A0A4Q9HC11-F1
#
_cell.length_a   1.000
_cell.length_b   1.000
_cell.length_c   1.000
_cell.angle_alpha   90.00
_cell.angle_beta   90.00
_cell.angle_gamma   90.00
#
_symmetry.space_group_name_H-M   'P 1'
#
loop_
_entity.id
_entity.type
_entity.pdbx_description
1 polymer ?
#
loop_
_entity_poly.entity_id
_entity_poly.type
_entity_poly.pdbx_seq_one_letter_code
_entity_poly.pdbx_strand_id
1 'polypeptide(L)'
;MLGIVLCGGQSLRMGTDKGLLSHQDKLWAQVAFDKLNSLNLQVKFSVNPLQQETYAGYFGNKQLIVDDPSLDVRGPLLGVLSAYLSNPEEDLFLLACDMLLMEIRLLEKLIYSVKADDAFEAYIFTKDGQQEPLCGIYKVEGLKKIVHLLQTNGLAKHSMKYVLSNLRVCEIAIEDQDYRYFSNFNSHAEINGL
;
A
#
# COMPACT_ATOMS: atom_id res chain seq x y z
N MET A 1 -13.84 -4.07 -1.98
CA MET A 1 -12.50 -3.53 -1.65
C MET A 1 -11.57 -3.76 -2.83
N LEU A 2 -10.74 -2.79 -3.13
CA LEU A 2 -9.77 -2.79 -4.23
C LEU A 2 -8.36 -2.99 -3.66
N GLY A 3 -7.61 -3.95 -4.19
CA GLY A 3 -6.20 -4.15 -3.89
C GLY A 3 -5.33 -3.10 -4.59
N ILE A 4 -4.44 -2.46 -3.85
CA ILE A 4 -3.51 -1.46 -4.36
C ILE A 4 -2.09 -1.91 -4.04
N VAL A 5 -1.33 -2.25 -5.07
CA VAL A 5 0.12 -2.41 -4.96
C VAL A 5 0.76 -1.04 -5.06
N LEU A 6 1.44 -0.61 -3.99
CA LEU A 6 2.15 0.66 -3.97
C LEU A 6 3.53 0.49 -4.64
N CYS A 7 3.61 0.90 -5.90
CA CYS A 7 4.83 0.90 -6.72
C CYS A 7 5.46 2.30 -6.82
N GLY A 8 4.72 3.32 -6.36
CA GLY A 8 5.10 4.73 -6.42
C GLY A 8 6.28 5.09 -5.53
N GLY A 9 7.05 6.06 -6.04
CA GLY A 9 8.22 6.65 -5.39
C GLY A 9 9.51 6.29 -6.12
N GLN A 10 10.20 7.29 -6.66
CA GLN A 10 11.65 7.15 -6.79
C GLN A 10 12.19 7.07 -5.36
N SER A 11 12.82 5.95 -4.99
CA SER A 11 13.69 6.00 -3.83
C SER A 11 14.75 7.05 -4.16
N LEU A 12 14.57 8.27 -3.63
CA LEU A 12 15.45 9.43 -3.85
C LEU A 12 16.92 9.11 -3.55
N ARG A 13 17.15 8.01 -2.81
CA ARG A 13 18.46 7.50 -2.41
C ARG A 13 19.05 6.46 -3.38
N MET A 14 18.25 5.82 -4.22
CA MET A 14 18.66 4.65 -5.03
C MET A 14 18.54 4.88 -6.55
N GLY A 15 17.73 5.84 -7.00
CA GLY A 15 17.49 6.08 -8.43
C GLY A 15 16.91 4.87 -9.19
N THR A 16 16.43 3.85 -8.47
CA THR A 16 15.98 2.57 -9.04
C THR A 16 14.53 2.33 -8.68
N ASP A 17 13.74 1.92 -9.66
CA ASP A 17 12.34 1.55 -9.51
C ASP A 17 12.23 0.15 -8.89
N LYS A 18 11.95 0.09 -7.58
CA LYS A 18 11.91 -1.19 -6.85
C LYS A 18 10.86 -2.15 -7.39
N GLY A 19 9.71 -1.65 -7.82
CA GLY A 19 8.63 -2.51 -8.30
C GLY A 19 9.00 -3.28 -9.56
N LEU A 20 9.96 -2.78 -10.35
CA LEU A 20 10.51 -3.44 -11.54
C LEU A 20 11.79 -4.24 -11.28
N LEU A 21 12.26 -4.33 -10.04
CA LEU A 21 13.31 -5.29 -9.69
C LEU A 21 12.75 -6.71 -9.80
N SER A 22 13.58 -7.64 -10.27
CA SER A 22 13.21 -9.05 -10.33
C SER A 22 13.64 -9.81 -9.08
N HIS A 23 12.86 -10.82 -8.71
CA HIS A 23 13.19 -11.88 -7.76
C HIS A 23 12.52 -13.17 -8.24
N GLN A 24 13.29 -14.26 -8.36
CA GLN A 24 12.79 -15.55 -8.86
C GLN A 24 11.95 -15.41 -10.15
N ASP A 25 12.49 -14.69 -11.13
CA ASP A 25 11.86 -14.41 -12.44
C ASP A 25 10.55 -13.61 -12.40
N LYS A 26 10.20 -13.00 -11.27
CA LYS A 26 9.04 -12.11 -11.13
C LYS A 26 9.44 -10.71 -10.69
N LEU A 27 8.78 -9.70 -11.23
CA LEU A 27 8.90 -8.32 -10.75
C LEU A 27 8.34 -8.22 -9.34
N TRP A 28 8.94 -7.41 -8.46
CA TRP A 28 8.45 -7.23 -7.09
C TRP A 28 7.00 -6.73 -7.05
N ALA A 29 6.63 -5.82 -7.96
CA ALA A 29 5.25 -5.41 -8.15
C ALA A 29 4.33 -6.60 -8.47
N GLN A 30 4.76 -7.51 -9.36
CA GLN A 30 4.01 -8.71 -9.69
C GLN A 30 3.87 -9.65 -8.48
N VAL A 31 4.92 -9.79 -7.66
CA VAL A 31 4.86 -10.61 -6.44
C VAL A 31 3.79 -10.08 -5.47
N ALA A 32 3.75 -8.76 -5.24
CA ALA A 32 2.72 -8.15 -4.40
C ALA A 32 1.31 -8.26 -5.02
N PHE A 33 1.20 -8.10 -6.34
CA PHE A 33 -0.05 -8.30 -7.07
C PHE A 33 -0.59 -9.72 -6.87
N ASP A 34 0.25 -10.75 -7.08
CA ASP A 34 -0.14 -12.15 -6.98
C ASP A 34 -0.71 -12.46 -5.58
N LYS A 35 -0.12 -11.89 -4.53
CA LYS A 35 -0.60 -12.03 -3.15
C LYS A 35 -1.99 -11.44 -2.95
N LEU A 36 -2.21 -10.20 -3.36
CA LEU A 36 -3.54 -9.57 -3.24
C LEU A 36 -4.58 -10.25 -4.13
N ASN A 37 -4.19 -10.65 -5.34
CA ASN A 37 -5.09 -11.34 -6.28
C ASN A 37 -5.49 -12.74 -5.76
N SER A 38 -4.62 -13.44 -5.03
CA SER A 38 -4.94 -14.72 -4.39
C SER A 38 -6.06 -14.62 -3.34
N LEU A 39 -6.32 -13.41 -2.81
CA LEU A 39 -7.42 -13.10 -1.90
C LEU A 39 -8.73 -12.80 -2.65
N ASN A 40 -8.78 -13.02 -3.97
CA ASN A 40 -9.89 -12.69 -4.88
C ASN A 40 -10.20 -11.18 -4.96
N LEU A 41 -9.20 -10.34 -4.78
CA LEU A 41 -9.33 -8.89 -4.96
C LEU A 41 -9.08 -8.51 -6.42
N GLN A 42 -9.83 -7.54 -6.93
CA GLN A 42 -9.34 -6.77 -8.08
C GLN A 42 -8.12 -5.98 -7.61
N VAL A 43 -7.03 -5.99 -8.39
CA VAL A 43 -5.77 -5.34 -8.00
C VAL A 43 -5.35 -4.32 -9.05
N LYS A 44 -4.87 -3.16 -8.59
CA LYS A 44 -4.26 -2.11 -9.42
C LYS A 44 -2.89 -1.70 -8.86
N PHE A 45 -2.05 -1.15 -9.72
CA PHE A 45 -0.72 -0.64 -9.37
C PHE A 45 -0.79 0.89 -9.23
N SER A 46 -0.43 1.41 -8.06
CA SER A 46 -0.23 2.85 -7.85
C SER A 46 1.17 3.24 -8.30
N VAL A 47 1.27 4.15 -9.26
CA VAL A 47 2.51 4.58 -9.91
C VAL A 47 2.55 6.10 -10.03
N ASN A 48 3.76 6.67 -10.06
CA ASN A 48 3.91 8.09 -10.39
C ASN A 48 3.87 8.31 -11.93
N PRO A 49 3.69 9.55 -12.41
CA PRO A 49 3.56 9.83 -13.84
C PRO A 49 4.79 9.41 -14.68
N LEU A 50 6.00 9.45 -14.12
CA LEU A 50 7.23 9.04 -14.81
C LEU A 50 7.30 7.52 -15.00
N GLN A 51 6.61 6.75 -14.16
CA GLN A 51 6.57 5.29 -14.22
C GLN A 51 5.50 4.77 -15.20
N GLN A 52 4.50 5.58 -15.55
CA GLN A 52 3.28 5.14 -16.23
C GLN A 52 3.57 4.35 -17.53
N GLU A 53 4.38 4.89 -18.43
CA GLU A 53 4.67 4.25 -19.72
C GLU A 53 5.37 2.89 -19.53
N THR A 54 6.35 2.84 -18.62
CA THR A 54 7.11 1.62 -18.35
C THR A 54 6.22 0.56 -17.72
N TYR A 55 5.45 0.90 -16.69
CA TYR A 55 4.53 -0.04 -16.04
C TYR A 55 3.40 -0.48 -16.98
N ALA A 56 2.95 0.38 -17.88
CA ALA A 56 1.95 0.02 -18.88
C ALA A 56 2.47 -1.05 -19.85
N GLY A 57 3.77 -1.06 -20.13
CA GLY A 57 4.43 -2.11 -20.92
C GLY A 57 4.41 -3.49 -20.24
N TYR A 58 4.44 -3.54 -18.91
CA TYR A 58 4.42 -4.80 -18.14
C TYR A 58 3.01 -5.27 -17.76
N PHE A 59 2.16 -4.34 -17.30
CA PHE A 59 0.88 -4.66 -16.66
C PHE A 59 -0.34 -4.14 -17.44
N GLY A 60 -0.13 -3.26 -18.42
CA GLY A 60 -1.18 -2.64 -19.20
C GLY A 60 -1.84 -1.44 -18.50
N ASN A 61 -2.19 -0.42 -19.30
CA ASN A 61 -2.73 0.86 -18.80
C ASN A 61 -3.97 0.73 -17.90
N LYS A 62 -4.84 -0.26 -18.13
CA LYS A 62 -6.09 -0.42 -17.35
C LYS A 62 -5.86 -0.86 -15.90
N GLN A 63 -4.68 -1.40 -15.59
CA GLN A 63 -4.31 -1.84 -14.24
C GLN A 63 -3.60 -0.75 -13.44
N LEU A 64 -3.32 0.42 -14.02
CA LEU A 64 -2.57 1.48 -13.36
C LEU A 64 -3.50 2.51 -12.74
N ILE A 65 -3.10 3.01 -11.58
CA ILE A 65 -3.56 4.25 -10.98
C ILE A 65 -2.35 5.17 -10.96
N VAL A 66 -2.42 6.24 -11.74
CA VAL A 66 -1.37 7.26 -11.79
C VAL A 66 -1.67 8.31 -10.71
N ASP A 67 -0.63 8.74 -10.00
CA ASP A 67 -0.73 9.83 -9.02
C ASP A 67 -1.42 11.07 -9.63
N ASP A 68 -2.42 11.61 -8.93
CA ASP A 68 -3.16 12.80 -9.31
C ASP A 68 -2.35 14.07 -8.99
N PRO A 69 -1.85 14.80 -10.00
CA PRO A 69 -1.02 15.98 -9.79
C PRO A 69 -1.77 17.17 -9.20
N SER A 70 -3.11 17.12 -9.11
CA SER A 70 -3.91 18.18 -8.49
C SER A 70 -3.87 18.15 -6.96
N LEU A 71 -3.43 17.03 -6.36
CA LEU A 71 -3.31 16.89 -4.92
C LEU A 71 -1.98 17.46 -4.43
N ASP A 72 -2.03 18.45 -3.53
CA ASP A 72 -0.84 18.98 -2.84
C ASP A 72 -0.40 18.05 -1.69
N VAL A 73 -0.13 16.79 -2.02
CA VAL A 73 0.46 15.80 -1.10
C VAL A 73 1.62 15.08 -1.75
N ARG A 74 2.47 14.45 -0.92
CA ARG A 74 3.66 13.74 -1.39
C ARG A 74 3.79 12.38 -0.73
N GLY A 75 4.60 11.53 -1.35
CA GLY A 75 4.90 10.21 -0.84
C GLY A 75 3.71 9.25 -0.98
N PRO A 76 3.68 8.15 -0.20
CA PRO A 76 2.65 7.11 -0.36
C PRO A 76 1.21 7.62 -0.22
N LEU A 77 0.98 8.70 0.53
CA LEU A 77 -0.35 9.29 0.66
C LEU A 77 -0.90 9.77 -0.70
N LEU A 78 -0.04 10.28 -1.59
CA LEU A 78 -0.46 10.72 -2.92
C LEU A 78 -1.07 9.56 -3.72
N GLY A 79 -0.38 8.43 -3.77
CA GLY A 79 -0.88 7.24 -4.45
C GLY A 79 -2.15 6.67 -3.82
N VAL A 80 -2.25 6.67 -2.49
CA VAL A 80 -3.45 6.22 -1.77
C VAL A 80 -4.65 7.12 -2.06
N LEU A 81 -4.50 8.45 -2.01
CA LEU A 81 -5.60 9.36 -2.30
C LEU A 81 -5.97 9.36 -3.79
N SER A 82 -5.01 9.19 -4.69
CA SER A 82 -5.26 9.06 -6.12
C SER A 82 -6.06 7.79 -6.44
N ALA A 83 -5.75 6.68 -5.74
CA ALA A 83 -6.51 5.44 -5.82
C ALA A 83 -7.92 5.60 -5.28
N TYR A 84 -8.07 6.26 -4.13
CA TYR A 84 -9.38 6.55 -3.55
C TYR A 84 -10.25 7.42 -4.45
N LEU A 85 -9.73 8.56 -4.94
CA LEU A 85 -10.51 9.48 -5.78
C LEU A 85 -10.95 8.85 -7.11
N SER A 86 -10.18 7.89 -7.63
CA SER A 86 -10.56 7.12 -8.82
C SER A 86 -11.57 6.00 -8.53
N ASN A 87 -11.77 5.61 -7.26
CA ASN A 87 -12.64 4.52 -6.82
C ASN A 87 -13.29 4.86 -5.45
N PRO A 88 -14.09 5.93 -5.35
CA PRO A 88 -14.48 6.54 -4.06
C PRO A 88 -15.43 5.68 -3.21
N GLU A 89 -15.99 4.62 -3.78
CA GLU A 89 -16.92 3.69 -3.13
C GLU A 89 -16.23 2.39 -2.67
N GLU A 90 -14.91 2.27 -2.85
CA GLU A 90 -14.16 1.06 -2.54
C GLU A 90 -13.20 1.27 -1.36
N ASP A 91 -13.28 0.38 -0.36
CA ASP A 91 -12.22 0.23 0.64
C ASP A 91 -10.92 -0.16 -0.09
N LEU A 92 -9.77 0.33 0.38
CA LEU A 92 -8.47 0.03 -0.22
C LEU A 92 -7.69 -0.97 0.62
N PHE A 93 -7.24 -2.07 0.01
CA PHE A 93 -6.26 -2.98 0.59
C PHE A 93 -4.88 -2.62 0.03
N LEU A 94 -4.05 -1.98 0.86
CA LEU A 94 -2.71 -1.57 0.47
C LEU A 94 -1.68 -2.67 0.73
N LEU A 95 -0.76 -2.86 -0.22
CA LEU A 95 0.47 -3.63 -0.03
C LEU A 95 1.64 -2.95 -0.75
N ALA A 96 2.69 -2.62 -0.02
CA ALA A 96 3.93 -2.13 -0.62
C ALA A 96 4.62 -3.23 -1.45
N CYS A 97 5.13 -2.85 -2.63
CA CYS A 97 5.81 -3.80 -3.51
C CYS A 97 7.14 -4.34 -2.94
N ASP A 98 7.72 -3.68 -1.94
CA ASP A 98 8.96 -4.12 -1.30
C ASP A 98 8.78 -5.07 -0.10
N MET A 99 7.55 -5.52 0.18
CA MET A 99 7.23 -6.53 1.19
C MET A 99 7.22 -7.95 0.59
N LEU A 100 8.36 -8.38 0.05
CA LEU A 100 8.47 -9.64 -0.71
C LEU A 100 8.19 -10.89 0.11
N LEU A 101 8.48 -10.87 1.41
CA LEU A 101 8.23 -12.01 2.29
C LEU A 101 6.81 -12.02 2.87
N MET A 102 5.98 -11.02 2.59
CA MET A 102 4.61 -10.97 3.13
C MET A 102 3.84 -12.26 2.79
N GLU A 103 3.25 -12.89 3.80
CA GLU A 103 2.51 -14.14 3.64
C GLU A 103 1.02 -13.89 3.44
N ILE A 104 0.39 -14.69 2.58
CA ILE A 104 -1.05 -14.56 2.26
C ILE A 104 -1.89 -14.72 3.53
N ARG A 105 -1.53 -15.66 4.41
CA ARG A 105 -2.23 -15.87 5.70
C ARG A 105 -2.25 -14.64 6.59
N LEU A 106 -1.25 -13.76 6.49
CA LEU A 106 -1.21 -12.51 7.25
C LEU A 106 -2.18 -11.51 6.63
N LEU A 107 -2.17 -11.39 5.30
CA LEU A 107 -3.13 -10.53 4.59
C LEU A 107 -4.59 -10.97 4.86
N GLU A 108 -4.85 -12.27 4.98
CA GLU A 108 -6.15 -12.80 5.40
C GLU A 108 -6.54 -12.35 6.82
N LYS A 109 -5.59 -12.24 7.76
CA LYS A 109 -5.87 -11.72 9.12
C LYS A 109 -6.51 -10.33 9.06
N LEU A 110 -6.08 -9.44 8.15
CA LEU A 110 -6.71 -8.12 7.97
C LEU A 110 -8.17 -8.23 7.53
N ILE A 111 -8.47 -9.10 6.55
CA ILE A 111 -9.84 -9.33 6.07
C ILE A 111 -10.71 -9.90 7.19
N TYR A 112 -10.18 -10.83 7.98
CA TYR A 112 -10.90 -11.39 9.11
C TYR A 112 -11.17 -10.34 10.19
N SER A 113 -10.22 -9.45 10.48
CA SER A 113 -10.41 -8.36 11.43
C SER A 113 -11.53 -7.40 11.00
N VAL A 114 -11.59 -7.03 9.72
CA VAL A 114 -12.70 -6.22 9.17
C VAL A 114 -14.05 -6.93 9.33
N LYS A 115 -14.10 -8.25 9.09
CA LYS A 115 -15.33 -9.03 9.24
C LYS A 115 -15.76 -9.19 10.69
N ALA A 116 -14.81 -9.23 11.62
CA ALA A 116 -15.07 -9.41 13.04
C ALA A 116 -15.63 -8.13 13.69
N ASP A 117 -15.11 -6.97 13.30
CA ASP A 117 -15.59 -5.67 13.75
C ASP A 117 -15.34 -4.65 12.63
N ASP A 118 -16.41 -4.08 12.06
CA ASP A 118 -16.35 -3.12 10.95
C ASP A 118 -16.41 -1.64 11.41
N ALA A 119 -16.23 -1.37 12.71
CA ALA A 119 -16.37 -0.01 13.26
C ALA A 119 -15.15 0.91 13.01
N PHE A 120 -14.02 0.34 12.58
CA PHE A 120 -12.76 1.07 12.39
C PHE A 120 -12.63 1.65 10.98
N GLU A 121 -11.85 2.73 10.89
CA GLU A 121 -11.56 3.46 9.66
C GLU A 121 -10.30 2.91 8.95
N ALA A 122 -9.44 2.19 9.67
CA ALA A 122 -8.30 1.45 9.13
C ALA A 122 -7.97 0.21 9.97
N TYR A 123 -7.38 -0.79 9.33
CA TYR A 123 -6.89 -2.03 9.93
C TYR A 123 -5.44 -2.19 9.51
N ILE A 124 -4.53 -2.20 10.47
CA ILE A 124 -3.09 -2.21 10.21
C ILE A 124 -2.38 -3.14 11.18
N PHE A 125 -1.21 -3.61 10.78
CA PHE A 125 -0.33 -4.34 11.66
C PHE A 125 0.53 -3.42 12.52
N THR A 126 0.90 -3.89 13.72
CA THR A 126 1.89 -3.25 14.57
C THR A 126 3.03 -4.19 14.94
N LYS A 127 4.27 -3.69 14.84
CA LYS A 127 5.49 -4.37 15.27
C LYS A 127 6.17 -3.51 16.33
N ASP A 128 6.38 -4.04 17.53
CA ASP A 128 6.97 -3.28 18.65
C ASP A 128 6.30 -1.91 18.89
N GLY A 129 4.95 -1.87 18.76
CA GLY A 129 4.17 -0.63 18.88
C GLY A 129 4.31 0.35 17.71
N GLN A 130 5.02 -0.03 16.64
CA GLN A 130 5.13 0.75 15.41
C GLN A 130 4.12 0.26 14.38
N GLN A 131 3.32 1.17 13.85
CA GLN A 131 2.35 0.90 12.80
C GLN A 131 3.04 0.62 11.46
N GLU A 132 2.51 -0.35 10.72
CA GLU A 132 2.87 -0.70 9.32
C GLU A 132 1.81 -0.17 8.34
N PRO A 133 1.84 1.11 7.96
CA PRO A 133 0.75 1.75 7.22
C PRO A 133 0.65 1.33 5.74
N LEU A 134 1.70 0.72 5.18
CA LEU A 134 1.72 0.35 3.76
C LEU A 134 1.33 -1.12 3.53
N CYS A 135 0.85 -1.79 4.58
CA CYS A 135 0.24 -3.11 4.56
C CYS A 135 -1.00 -3.09 5.46
N GLY A 136 -2.15 -2.76 4.89
CA GLY A 136 -3.37 -2.55 5.67
C GLY A 136 -4.60 -2.28 4.83
N ILE A 137 -5.76 -2.30 5.48
CA ILE A 137 -7.05 -1.98 4.87
C ILE A 137 -7.48 -0.59 5.34
N TYR A 138 -7.79 0.29 4.40
CA TYR A 138 -8.28 1.65 4.63
C TYR A 138 -9.72 1.77 4.13
N LYS A 139 -10.63 2.13 5.04
CA LYS A 139 -12.06 2.20 4.74
C LYS A 139 -12.42 3.48 4.00
N VAL A 140 -13.46 3.43 3.16
CA VAL A 140 -13.98 4.59 2.43
C VAL A 140 -14.19 5.80 3.35
N GLU A 141 -14.85 5.60 4.49
CA GLU A 141 -15.11 6.69 5.45
C GLU A 141 -13.82 7.30 6.02
N GLY A 142 -12.82 6.47 6.28
CA GLY A 142 -11.50 6.93 6.70
C GLY A 142 -10.81 7.76 5.61
N LEU A 143 -10.79 7.26 4.37
CA LEU A 143 -10.17 7.94 3.23
C LEU A 143 -10.88 9.27 2.92
N LYS A 144 -12.21 9.28 2.94
CA LYS A 144 -13.06 10.48 2.79
C LYS A 144 -12.72 11.55 3.83
N LYS A 145 -12.57 11.14 5.09
CA LYS A 145 -12.16 12.03 6.18
C LYS A 145 -10.77 12.62 5.95
N ILE A 146 -9.81 11.83 5.45
CA ILE A 146 -8.47 12.32 5.12
C ILE A 146 -8.49 13.31 3.94
N VAL A 147 -9.26 13.03 2.89
CA VAL A 147 -9.46 13.97 1.78
C VAL A 147 -10.07 15.28 2.29
N HIS A 148 -11.06 15.22 3.18
CA HIS A 148 -11.66 16.40 3.77
C HIS A 148 -10.65 17.22 4.60
N LEU A 149 -9.83 16.56 5.42
CA LEU A 149 -8.76 17.22 6.18
C LEU A 149 -7.73 17.86 5.24
N LEU A 150 -7.38 17.21 4.13
CA LEU A 150 -6.48 17.80 3.14
C LEU A 150 -7.09 19.07 2.51
N GLN A 151 -8.34 19.01 2.04
CA GLN A 151 -9.03 20.13 1.38
C GLN A 151 -9.25 21.34 2.29
N THR A 152 -9.37 21.11 3.60
CA THR A 152 -9.59 22.16 4.61
C THR A 152 -8.29 22.64 5.26
N ASN A 153 -7.12 22.22 4.76
CA ASN A 153 -5.80 22.47 5.35
C ASN A 153 -5.66 21.98 6.81
N GLY A 154 -6.46 20.98 7.22
CA GLY A 154 -6.40 20.34 8.53
C GLY A 154 -5.34 19.23 8.64
N LEU A 155 -4.79 18.76 7.52
CA LEU A 155 -3.78 17.70 7.52
C LEU A 155 -2.35 18.25 7.57
N ALA A 156 -1.78 18.39 8.77
CA ALA A 156 -0.47 19.02 8.96
C ALA A 156 0.75 18.25 8.39
N LYS A 157 0.63 16.93 8.16
CA LYS A 157 1.71 16.08 7.63
C LYS A 157 1.14 15.03 6.66
N HIS A 158 1.92 14.66 5.65
CA HIS A 158 1.48 13.73 4.59
C HIS A 158 2.02 12.30 4.78
N SER A 159 2.62 11.98 5.92
CA SER A 159 3.08 10.62 6.19
C SER A 159 1.90 9.71 6.53
N MET A 160 1.94 8.46 6.06
CA MET A 160 0.85 7.53 6.34
C MET A 160 0.69 7.19 7.84
N LYS A 161 1.77 7.28 8.64
CA LYS A 161 1.67 7.19 10.11
C LYS A 161 0.88 8.34 10.71
N TYR A 162 1.04 9.56 10.20
CA TYR A 162 0.23 10.71 10.65
C TYR A 162 -1.22 10.61 10.17
N VAL A 163 -1.44 10.04 8.99
CA VAL A 163 -2.80 9.73 8.51
C VAL A 163 -3.50 8.81 9.49
N LEU A 164 -2.85 7.73 9.94
CA LEU A 164 -3.40 6.81 10.94
C LEU A 164 -3.74 7.50 12.26
N SER A 165 -2.96 8.48 12.73
CA SER A 165 -3.29 9.21 13.97
C SER A 165 -4.56 10.07 13.87
N ASN A 166 -5.08 10.28 12.66
CA ASN A 166 -6.35 10.97 12.42
C ASN A 166 -7.52 9.99 12.25
N LEU A 167 -7.29 8.67 12.31
CA LEU A 167 -8.30 7.64 12.07
C LEU A 167 -8.59 6.82 13.33
N ARG A 168 -9.77 6.19 13.39
CA ARG A 168 -10.03 5.06 14.30
C ARG A 168 -9.36 3.82 13.71
N VAL A 169 -8.31 3.34 14.35
CA VAL A 169 -7.47 2.25 13.81
C VAL A 169 -7.65 0.98 14.63
N CYS A 170 -7.92 -0.13 13.96
CA CYS A 170 -7.75 -1.47 14.51
C CYS A 170 -6.28 -1.88 14.34
N GLU A 171 -5.58 -2.05 15.45
CA GLU A 171 -4.18 -2.48 15.45
C GLU A 171 -4.07 -3.98 15.70
N ILE A 172 -3.41 -4.69 14.79
CA ILE A 172 -3.17 -6.13 14.87
C ILE A 172 -1.69 -6.32 15.21
N ALA A 173 -1.42 -6.70 16.46
CA ALA A 173 -0.06 -6.98 16.90
C ALA A 173 0.52 -8.17 16.13
N ILE A 174 1.73 -8.00 15.59
CA ILE A 174 2.46 -9.06 14.91
C ILE A 174 3.09 -9.97 15.97
N GLU A 175 3.02 -11.28 15.75
CA GLU A 175 3.71 -12.28 16.58
C GLU A 175 5.20 -12.34 16.20
N ASP A 176 6.10 -12.58 17.15
CA ASP A 176 7.56 -12.61 16.91
C ASP A 176 7.98 -13.51 15.74
N GLN A 177 7.33 -14.67 15.60
CA GLN A 177 7.57 -15.62 14.51
C GLN A 177 7.25 -15.04 13.12
N ASP A 178 6.40 -14.03 13.06
CA ASP A 178 5.92 -13.41 11.83
C ASP A 178 6.73 -12.16 11.45
N TYR A 179 7.64 -11.67 12.29
CA TYR A 179 8.37 -10.41 12.10
C TYR A 179 9.13 -10.34 10.77
N ARG A 180 9.67 -11.47 10.32
CA ARG A 180 10.44 -11.54 9.06
C ARG A 180 9.59 -11.23 7.83
N TYR A 181 8.29 -11.51 7.87
CA TYR A 181 7.38 -11.34 6.74
C TYR A 181 6.99 -9.88 6.48
N PHE A 182 7.27 -9.01 7.44
CA PHE A 182 7.07 -7.55 7.34
C PHE A 182 8.33 -6.79 6.91
N SER A 183 9.39 -7.50 6.52
CA SER A 183 10.64 -6.87 6.09
C SER A 183 10.45 -6.15 4.76
N ASN A 184 10.86 -4.88 4.71
CA ASN A 184 10.92 -4.09 3.48
C ASN A 184 12.31 -4.19 2.85
N PHE A 185 12.38 -4.52 1.57
CA PHE A 185 13.64 -4.63 0.83
C PHE A 185 13.97 -3.33 0.11
N ASN A 186 15.23 -2.91 0.14
CA ASN A 186 15.68 -1.67 -0.49
C ASN A 186 16.51 -1.88 -1.76
N SER A 187 17.07 -3.07 -1.95
CA SER A 187 17.90 -3.38 -3.11
C SER A 187 17.87 -4.87 -3.46
N HIS A 188 18.28 -5.20 -4.69
CA HIS A 188 18.46 -6.59 -5.11
C HIS A 188 19.53 -7.32 -4.27
N ALA A 189 20.54 -6.60 -3.77
CA ALA A 189 21.60 -7.19 -2.94
C ALA A 189 21.08 -7.73 -1.59
N GLU A 190 20.01 -7.15 -1.04
CA GLU A 190 19.37 -7.61 0.20
C GLU A 190 18.60 -8.92 0.03
N ILE A 191 18.37 -9.34 -1.21
CA ILE A 191 17.62 -10.55 -1.56
C ILE A 191 18.55 -11.71 -1.93
N ASN A 192 19.82 -11.43 -2.21
CA ASN A 192 20.82 -12.46 -2.47
C ASN A 192 21.06 -13.28 -1.18
N GLY A 193 20.31 -14.36 -1.02
CA GLY A 193 20.28 -15.19 0.19
C GLY A 193 18.89 -15.66 0.63
N LEU A 194 17.83 -15.16 -0.02
CA LEU A 194 16.45 -15.67 0.07
C LEU A 194 16.16 -16.67 -1.06
#